data_AF-A0A1G5G8G4-F1
#
_entry.id   AF-A0A1G5G8G4-F1
#
_cell.length_a   1.000
_cell.length_b   1.000
_cell.length_c   1.000
_cell.angle_alpha   90.00
_cell.angle_beta   90.00
_cell.angle_gamma   90.00
#
_symmetry.space_group_name_H-M   'P 1'
#
loop_
_entity.id
_entity.type
_entity.pdbx_description
1 polymer ?
#
loop_
_entity_poly.entity_id
_entity_poly.type
_entity_poly.pdbx_seq_one_letter_code
_entity_poly.pdbx_strand_id
1 'polypeptide(L)'
;MYAVINNNLYWYQHFRGKTIVLARKGQPVDYTFEEKGDVFQKTVNIDDAEISDVYNVKFYVGYKDCLVENNDIWEVGDGFPSSRPYRIENGEACIGTFGAVSGNGWETNGRDESYKIIQLSDCSSFSAEYEYSKKDGVVCSEPVTQKVELSREELITLVLTHRV
;
A
#
# COMPACT_ATOMS: atom_id res chain seq x y z
N MET A 1 7.11 1.69 -4.28
CA MET A 1 7.78 2.39 -3.17
C MET A 1 7.22 3.79 -3.05
N TYR A 2 7.41 4.39 -1.89
CA TYR A 2 7.09 5.77 -1.57
C TYR A 2 8.35 6.47 -1.08
N ALA A 3 8.39 7.80 -1.19
CA ALA A 3 9.42 8.64 -0.59
C ALA A 3 8.76 9.77 0.20
N VAL A 4 9.32 10.09 1.38
CA VAL A 4 8.94 11.26 2.17
C VAL A 4 9.96 12.36 1.92
N ILE A 5 9.53 13.43 1.24
CA ILE A 5 10.39 14.57 0.88
C ILE A 5 9.79 15.84 1.48
N ASN A 6 10.57 16.54 2.31
CA ASN A 6 10.12 17.73 3.04
C ASN A 6 8.74 17.53 3.73
N ASN A 7 8.59 16.40 4.43
CA ASN A 7 7.37 15.92 5.10
C ASN A 7 6.15 15.60 4.19
N ASN A 8 6.34 15.50 2.88
CA ASN A 8 5.28 15.15 1.93
C ASN A 8 5.54 13.77 1.30
N LEU A 9 4.48 12.98 1.10
CA LEU A 9 4.55 11.63 0.55
C LEU A 9 4.41 11.64 -0.98
N TYR A 10 5.33 11.00 -1.68
CA TYR A 10 5.34 10.86 -3.13
C TYR A 10 5.51 9.40 -3.55
N TRP A 11 5.04 9.06 -4.75
CA TRP A 11 5.41 7.79 -5.38
C TRP A 11 6.88 7.81 -5.77
N TYR A 12 7.63 6.78 -5.39
CA TYR A 12 9.06 6.62 -5.69
C TYR A 12 9.24 5.42 -6.62
N GLN A 13 9.91 5.65 -7.75
CA GLN A 13 10.16 4.60 -8.74
C GLN A 13 11.50 4.78 -9.45
N HIS A 14 12.08 3.66 -9.88
CA HIS A 14 13.25 3.66 -10.75
C HIS A 14 12.81 3.43 -12.20
N PHE A 15 13.03 4.42 -13.06
CA PHE A 15 12.61 4.40 -14.46
C PHE A 15 13.78 4.73 -15.39
N ARG A 16 14.12 3.78 -16.29
CA ARG A 16 15.18 3.92 -17.31
C ARG A 16 16.54 4.40 -16.75
N GLY A 17 16.99 3.82 -15.64
CA GLY A 17 18.28 4.17 -15.02
C GLY A 17 18.24 5.43 -14.15
N LYS A 18 17.08 6.09 -14.01
CA LYS A 18 16.89 7.26 -13.15
C LYS A 18 15.93 6.94 -12.02
N THR A 19 16.24 7.42 -10.83
CA THR A 19 15.27 7.48 -9.73
C THR A 19 14.44 8.74 -9.89
N ILE A 20 13.12 8.59 -9.84
CA ILE A 20 12.17 9.69 -9.98
C ILE A 20 11.09 9.58 -8.91
N VAL A 21 10.61 10.73 -8.46
CA VAL A 21 9.36 10.82 -7.69
C VAL A 21 8.24 11.39 -8.54
N LEU A 22 7.03 10.90 -8.31
CA LEU A 22 5.80 11.39 -8.91
C LEU A 22 4.90 12.00 -7.84
N ALA A 23 4.35 13.17 -8.15
CA ALA A 23 3.29 13.81 -7.40
C ALA A 23 2.02 13.90 -8.26
N ARG A 24 0.85 13.57 -7.72
CA ARG A 24 -0.43 13.81 -8.39
C ARG A 24 -0.85 15.28 -8.25
N LYS A 25 -1.72 15.71 -9.15
CA LYS A 25 -2.32 17.05 -9.14
C LYS A 25 -2.99 17.36 -7.80
N GLY A 26 -2.56 18.46 -7.17
CA GLY A 26 -3.04 18.89 -5.84
C GLY A 26 -2.11 18.53 -4.68
N GLN A 27 -1.10 17.69 -4.88
CA GLN A 27 -0.01 17.54 -3.92
C GLN A 27 0.95 18.74 -3.96
N PRO A 28 1.67 19.05 -2.87
CA PRO A 28 2.72 20.06 -2.88
C PRO A 28 3.81 19.73 -3.89
N VAL A 29 4.20 20.72 -4.69
CA VAL A 29 5.31 20.65 -5.65
C VAL A 29 6.05 21.97 -5.66
N ASP A 30 7.34 21.94 -5.98
CA ASP A 30 8.19 23.11 -6.14
C ASP A 30 8.66 23.29 -7.60
N TYR A 31 9.52 24.27 -7.85
CA TYR A 31 10.03 24.58 -9.20
C TYR A 31 10.96 23.51 -9.81
N THR A 32 11.32 22.45 -9.07
CA THR A 32 12.15 21.34 -9.54
C THR A 32 11.34 20.17 -10.12
N PHE A 33 10.00 20.23 -10.00
CA PHE A 33 9.09 19.28 -10.65
C PHE A 33 8.73 19.72 -12.08
N GLU A 34 8.76 18.78 -13.02
CA GLU A 34 8.25 18.95 -14.38
C GLU A 34 6.81 18.39 -14.49
N GLU A 35 5.88 19.16 -15.08
CA GLU A 35 4.54 18.64 -15.41
C GLU A 35 4.60 17.65 -16.58
N LYS A 36 3.95 16.48 -16.43
CA LYS A 36 3.93 15.36 -17.39
C LYS A 36 2.51 14.79 -17.49
N GLY A 37 1.60 15.53 -18.12
CA GLY A 37 0.18 15.16 -18.15
C GLY A 37 -0.47 15.41 -16.79
N ASP A 38 -1.18 14.42 -16.24
CA ASP A 38 -1.89 14.57 -14.96
C ASP A 38 -1.01 14.40 -13.70
N VAL A 39 0.31 14.23 -13.88
CA VAL A 39 1.29 14.10 -12.80
C VAL A 39 2.46 15.08 -12.96
N PHE A 40 3.09 15.40 -11.85
CA PHE A 40 4.36 16.11 -11.78
C PHE A 40 5.48 15.12 -11.47
N GLN A 41 6.65 15.29 -12.08
CA GLN A 41 7.80 14.40 -11.93
C GLN A 41 9.06 15.18 -11.56
N LYS A 42 9.80 14.71 -10.55
CA LYS A 42 11.13 15.21 -10.19
C LYS A 42 12.14 14.05 -10.28
N THR A 43 13.33 14.31 -10.80
CA THR A 43 14.45 13.34 -10.73
C THR A 43 15.19 13.58 -9.41
N VAL A 44 15.48 12.52 -8.66
CA VAL A 44 16.13 12.60 -7.34
C VAL A 44 17.22 11.55 -7.22
N ASN A 45 18.16 11.75 -6.31
CA ASN A 45 19.02 10.70 -5.76
C ASN A 45 18.48 10.24 -4.40
N ILE A 46 18.64 8.96 -4.05
CA ILE A 46 18.26 8.46 -2.73
C ILE A 46 19.07 9.15 -1.61
N ASP A 47 20.29 9.58 -1.90
CA ASP A 47 21.15 10.32 -0.96
C ASP A 47 20.70 11.76 -0.70
N ASP A 48 19.74 12.30 -1.47
CA ASP A 48 19.30 13.69 -1.34
C ASP A 48 18.77 13.99 0.08
N ALA A 49 19.29 15.04 0.70
CA ALA A 49 19.04 15.35 2.11
C ALA A 49 17.59 15.77 2.42
N GLU A 50 16.82 16.17 1.40
CA GLU A 50 15.38 16.44 1.52
C GLU A 50 14.52 15.18 1.66
N ILE A 51 15.05 14.01 1.28
CA ILE A 51 14.38 12.72 1.42
C ILE A 51 14.70 12.14 2.80
N SER A 52 13.71 12.05 3.67
CA SER A 52 13.83 11.40 4.98
C SER A 52 13.74 9.88 4.83
N ASP A 53 12.68 9.41 4.19
CA ASP A 53 12.37 7.99 4.10
C ASP A 53 12.11 7.54 2.67
N VAL A 54 12.48 6.30 2.35
CA VAL A 54 12.13 5.59 1.12
C VAL A 54 11.75 4.16 1.49
N TYR A 55 10.51 3.76 1.22
CA TYR A 55 9.99 2.47 1.67
C TYR A 55 8.96 1.82 0.74
N ASN A 56 8.78 0.51 0.87
CA ASN A 56 7.51 -0.15 0.55
C ASN A 56 6.65 -0.23 1.82
N VAL A 57 5.33 -0.21 1.65
CA VAL A 57 4.39 -0.50 2.74
C VAL A 57 3.34 -1.50 2.25
N LYS A 58 2.99 -2.43 3.13
CA LYS A 58 1.89 -3.37 2.98
C LYS A 58 0.94 -3.25 4.16
N PHE A 59 -0.34 -3.46 3.91
CA PHE A 59 -1.39 -3.35 4.91
C PHE A 59 -1.99 -4.72 5.17
N TYR A 60 -2.25 -5.04 6.43
CA TYR A 60 -2.71 -6.35 6.86
C TYR A 60 -3.88 -6.26 7.83
N VAL A 61 -4.81 -7.20 7.73
CA VAL A 61 -5.92 -7.38 8.67
C VAL A 61 -5.94 -8.80 9.23
N GLY A 62 -6.26 -8.94 10.51
CA GLY A 62 -6.58 -10.22 11.13
C GLY A 62 -8.04 -10.56 10.87
N TYR A 63 -8.32 -11.58 10.07
CA TYR A 63 -9.67 -12.04 9.76
C TYR A 63 -9.70 -13.56 9.68
N LYS A 64 -10.63 -14.20 10.41
CA LYS A 64 -10.76 -15.65 10.43
C LYS A 64 -11.84 -16.12 9.46
N ASP A 65 -11.43 -16.80 8.40
CA ASP A 65 -12.36 -17.43 7.45
C ASP A 65 -12.60 -18.91 7.77
N CYS A 66 -13.82 -19.40 7.54
CA CYS A 66 -14.19 -20.80 7.82
C CYS A 66 -13.91 -21.77 6.66
N LEU A 67 -13.52 -21.29 5.47
CA LEU A 67 -13.11 -22.11 4.34
C LEU A 67 -11.58 -22.10 4.14
N VAL A 68 -10.89 -21.09 4.67
CA VAL A 68 -9.42 -20.96 4.61
C VAL A 68 -8.82 -20.99 6.03
N GLU A 69 -8.93 -22.15 6.68
CA GLU A 69 -8.63 -22.33 8.12
C GLU A 69 -7.16 -22.08 8.52
N ASN A 70 -6.23 -22.12 7.56
CA ASN A 70 -4.78 -21.96 7.81
C ASN A 70 -4.27 -20.54 7.53
N ASN A 71 -5.14 -19.55 7.32
CA ASN A 71 -4.74 -18.16 7.13
C ASN A 71 -5.65 -17.17 7.87
N ASP A 72 -5.16 -16.63 8.98
CA ASP A 72 -5.86 -15.63 9.80
C ASP A 72 -5.39 -14.18 9.51
N ILE A 73 -4.32 -13.97 8.73
CA ILE A 73 -3.77 -12.64 8.39
C ILE A 73 -3.82 -12.44 6.87
N TRP A 74 -4.36 -11.31 6.42
CA TRP A 74 -4.61 -11.04 5.02
C TRP A 74 -4.00 -9.72 4.58
N GLU A 75 -3.24 -9.72 3.49
CA GLU A 75 -2.80 -8.49 2.83
C GLU A 75 -4.02 -7.80 2.21
N VAL A 76 -4.17 -6.50 2.45
CA VAL A 76 -5.29 -5.69 1.94
C VAL A 76 -4.78 -4.48 1.18
N GLY A 77 -5.55 -4.05 0.19
CA GLY A 77 -5.27 -2.88 -0.63
C GLY A 77 -6.29 -2.73 -1.74
N ASP A 78 -6.16 -1.66 -2.52
CA ASP A 78 -7.13 -1.26 -3.56
C ASP A 78 -6.99 -2.01 -4.90
N GLY A 79 -6.11 -3.02 -4.97
CA GLY A 79 -5.72 -3.68 -6.22
C GLY A 79 -6.33 -5.06 -6.46
N PHE A 80 -6.98 -5.68 -5.47
CA PHE A 80 -7.49 -7.05 -5.64
C PHE A 80 -8.66 -7.10 -6.64
N PRO A 81 -8.64 -8.01 -7.63
CA PRO A 81 -9.72 -8.17 -8.59
C PRO A 81 -11.01 -8.57 -7.86
N SER A 82 -12.13 -8.00 -8.28
CA SER A 82 -13.43 -8.24 -7.66
C SER A 82 -14.59 -8.00 -8.61
N SER A 83 -15.71 -8.72 -8.40
CA SER A 83 -16.96 -8.63 -9.16
C SER A 83 -17.66 -7.27 -9.05
N ARG A 84 -17.45 -6.58 -7.92
CA ARG A 84 -17.95 -5.24 -7.63
C ARG A 84 -16.86 -4.37 -7.04
N PRO A 85 -16.93 -3.03 -7.19
CA PRO A 85 -16.14 -2.12 -6.39
C PRO A 85 -16.34 -2.35 -4.88
N TYR A 86 -15.25 -2.31 -4.13
CA TYR A 86 -15.19 -2.16 -2.68
C TYR A 86 -14.38 -0.89 -2.36
N ARG A 87 -14.47 -0.39 -1.13
CA ARG A 87 -13.76 0.81 -0.68
C ARG A 87 -13.39 0.74 0.79
N ILE A 88 -12.13 0.98 1.11
CA ILE A 88 -11.63 1.06 2.49
C ILE A 88 -12.36 2.17 3.29
N GLU A 89 -12.77 3.26 2.61
CA GLU A 89 -13.58 4.35 3.18
C GLU A 89 -14.95 3.89 3.67
N ASN A 90 -15.52 2.86 3.04
CA ASN A 90 -16.81 2.28 3.43
C ASN A 90 -16.65 1.22 4.53
N GLY A 91 -15.43 0.99 5.03
CA GLY A 91 -15.11 -0.12 5.91
C GLY A 91 -14.99 -1.47 5.19
N GLU A 92 -14.82 -1.49 3.86
CA GLU A 92 -14.70 -2.74 3.09
C GLU A 92 -13.25 -2.99 2.65
N ALA A 93 -12.79 -4.22 2.81
CA ALA A 93 -11.52 -4.69 2.25
C ALA A 93 -11.75 -5.95 1.42
N CYS A 94 -10.93 -6.16 0.38
CA CYS A 94 -10.90 -7.41 -0.35
C CYS A 94 -9.69 -8.23 0.10
N ILE A 95 -9.92 -9.51 0.42
CA ILE A 95 -8.90 -10.50 0.74
C ILE A 95 -8.84 -11.53 -0.39
N GLY A 96 -7.66 -12.10 -0.64
CA GLY A 96 -7.43 -13.06 -1.72
C GLY A 96 -6.66 -14.29 -1.26
N THR A 97 -6.90 -15.43 -1.92
CA THR A 97 -6.16 -16.67 -1.74
C THR A 97 -5.89 -17.35 -3.08
N PHE A 98 -4.83 -18.15 -3.14
CA PHE A 98 -4.57 -19.03 -4.27
C PHE A 98 -5.52 -20.24 -4.27
N GLY A 99 -5.92 -20.67 -5.47
CA GLY A 99 -6.83 -21.79 -5.71
C GLY A 99 -8.31 -21.41 -5.73
N ALA A 100 -9.15 -22.38 -6.10
CA ALA A 100 -10.59 -22.22 -6.20
C ALA A 100 -11.28 -22.44 -4.84
N VAL A 101 -11.75 -21.36 -4.22
CA VAL A 101 -12.60 -21.33 -3.04
C VAL A 101 -13.93 -20.69 -3.45
N SER A 102 -15.05 -21.34 -3.13
CA SER A 102 -16.38 -20.83 -3.48
C SER A 102 -17.38 -21.05 -2.35
N GLY A 103 -18.35 -20.14 -2.25
CA GLY A 103 -19.29 -20.07 -1.13
C GLY A 103 -18.80 -19.16 0.00
N ASN A 104 -19.66 -18.89 0.99
CA ASN A 104 -19.38 -17.97 2.11
C ASN A 104 -18.84 -16.57 1.69
N GLY A 105 -19.30 -16.05 0.55
CA GLY A 105 -18.86 -14.77 -0.01
C GLY A 105 -17.56 -14.82 -0.82
N TRP A 106 -16.94 -15.99 -0.98
CA TRP A 106 -15.83 -16.18 -1.92
C TRP A 106 -16.30 -16.32 -3.36
N GLU A 107 -15.60 -15.64 -4.26
CA GLU A 107 -15.73 -15.72 -5.71
C GLU A 107 -14.39 -16.11 -6.34
N THR A 108 -14.41 -16.97 -7.36
CA THR A 108 -13.20 -17.46 -8.04
C THR A 108 -13.03 -16.80 -9.41
N ASN A 109 -11.85 -16.26 -9.68
CA ASN A 109 -11.44 -15.75 -10.99
C ASN A 109 -10.68 -16.84 -11.76
N GLY A 110 -11.40 -17.85 -12.27
CA GLY A 110 -10.81 -18.95 -13.03
C GLY A 110 -10.52 -20.19 -12.17
N ARG A 111 -9.24 -20.60 -12.08
CA ARG A 111 -8.80 -21.77 -11.29
C ARG A 111 -7.84 -21.43 -10.16
N ASP A 112 -7.15 -20.30 -10.27
CA ASP A 112 -5.91 -20.04 -9.56
C ASP A 112 -6.03 -18.95 -8.49
N GLU A 113 -7.06 -18.10 -8.55
CA GLU A 113 -7.29 -17.02 -7.59
C GLU A 113 -8.76 -16.97 -7.15
N SER A 114 -8.98 -16.88 -5.84
CA SER A 114 -10.28 -16.55 -5.27
C SER A 114 -10.16 -15.34 -4.35
N TYR A 115 -11.21 -14.54 -4.29
CA TYR A 115 -11.28 -13.33 -3.49
C TYR A 115 -12.59 -13.26 -2.73
N LYS A 116 -12.60 -12.46 -1.66
CA LYS A 116 -13.78 -12.19 -0.82
C LYS A 116 -13.71 -10.76 -0.30
N ILE A 117 -14.82 -10.04 -0.40
CA ILE A 117 -14.96 -8.73 0.23
C ILE A 117 -15.46 -8.94 1.66
N ILE A 118 -14.73 -8.40 2.63
CA ILE A 118 -15.00 -8.46 4.06
C ILE A 118 -15.25 -7.07 4.64
N GLN A 119 -15.92 -7.01 5.79
CA GLN A 119 -16.06 -5.79 6.57
C GLN A 119 -14.91 -5.67 7.56
N LEU A 120 -14.30 -4.50 7.66
CA LEU A 120 -13.28 -4.18 8.67
C LEU A 120 -13.84 -4.25 10.11
N SER A 121 -15.16 -4.22 10.30
CA SER A 121 -15.80 -4.48 11.60
C SER A 121 -15.59 -5.92 12.10
N ASP A 122 -15.35 -6.86 11.17
CA ASP A 122 -15.28 -8.29 11.46
C ASP A 122 -13.82 -8.75 11.65
N CYS A 123 -12.88 -7.81 11.54
CA CYS A 123 -11.45 -8.03 11.72
C CYS A 123 -11.03 -7.89 13.19
N SER A 124 -10.09 -8.74 13.63
CA SER A 124 -9.57 -8.80 15.00
C SER A 124 -8.30 -7.98 15.22
N SER A 125 -7.57 -7.64 14.16
CA SER A 125 -6.38 -6.78 14.20
C SER A 125 -6.16 -6.05 12.88
N PHE A 126 -5.35 -4.99 12.93
CA PHE A 126 -4.94 -4.21 11.76
C PHE A 126 -3.46 -3.86 11.92
N SER A 127 -2.68 -3.90 10.85
CA SER A 127 -1.27 -3.54 10.91
C SER A 127 -0.72 -3.07 9.55
N ALA A 128 0.39 -2.35 9.60
CA ALA A 128 1.20 -2.03 8.43
C ALA A 128 2.60 -2.62 8.60
N GLU A 129 3.16 -3.14 7.52
CA GLU A 129 4.56 -3.56 7.43
C GLU A 129 5.28 -2.63 6.46
N TYR A 130 6.32 -1.96 6.96
CA TYR A 130 7.16 -1.05 6.21
C TYR A 130 8.51 -1.72 5.94
N GLU A 131 8.97 -1.67 4.69
CA GLU A 131 10.31 -2.12 4.28
C GLU A 131 11.08 -0.90 3.79
N TYR A 132 12.00 -0.40 4.63
CA TYR A 132 12.77 0.82 4.37
C TYR A 132 14.07 0.54 3.61
N SER A 133 14.32 1.29 2.54
CA SER A 133 15.62 1.42 1.88
C SER A 133 16.35 2.72 2.28
N LYS A 134 15.62 3.71 2.78
CA LYS A 134 16.13 4.88 3.49
C LYS A 134 15.20 5.15 4.67
N LYS A 135 15.74 5.47 5.84
CA LYS A 135 14.96 5.81 7.03
C LYS A 135 15.64 6.92 7.82
N ASP A 136 14.86 7.88 8.33
CA ASP A 136 15.36 8.98 9.18
C ASP A 136 16.55 9.75 8.54
N GLY A 137 16.55 9.87 7.20
CA GLY A 137 17.60 10.50 6.41
C GLY A 137 18.80 9.60 6.05
N VAL A 138 18.88 8.38 6.58
CA VAL A 138 20.01 7.45 6.39
C VAL A 138 19.63 6.32 5.42
N VAL A 139 20.44 6.10 4.38
CA VAL A 139 20.27 4.98 3.45
C VAL A 139 20.62 3.67 4.17
N CYS A 140 19.72 2.69 4.11
CA CYS A 140 19.90 1.41 4.78
C CYS A 140 20.87 0.52 3.97
N SER A 141 21.84 -0.10 4.64
CA SER A 141 22.78 -1.03 3.98
C SER A 141 22.11 -2.31 3.49
N GLU A 142 21.07 -2.75 4.20
CA GLU A 142 20.12 -3.80 3.83
C GLU A 142 18.70 -3.31 4.20
N PRO A 143 17.64 -3.76 3.52
CA PRO A 143 16.28 -3.30 3.82
C PRO A 143 15.86 -3.56 5.27
N VAL A 144 15.32 -2.54 5.93
CA VAL A 144 14.86 -2.63 7.33
C VAL A 144 13.35 -2.81 7.36
N THR A 145 12.89 -3.96 7.83
CA THR A 145 11.45 -4.22 8.03
C THR A 145 10.98 -3.76 9.41
N GLN A 146 9.86 -3.03 9.46
CA GLN A 146 9.18 -2.62 10.68
C GLN A 146 7.69 -2.88 10.56
N LYS A 147 7.13 -3.70 11.45
CA LYS A 147 5.68 -3.86 11.61
C LYS A 147 5.14 -2.90 12.66
N VAL A 148 3.98 -2.31 12.39
CA VAL A 148 3.24 -1.41 13.29
C VAL A 148 1.80 -1.91 13.39
N GLU A 149 1.31 -2.14 14.61
CA GLU A 149 -0.11 -2.43 14.87
C GLU A 149 -0.92 -1.12 14.84
N LEU A 150 -2.14 -1.18 14.32
CA LEU A 150 -2.97 -0.02 14.00
C LEU A 150 -4.39 -0.17 14.54
N SER A 151 -5.07 0.96 14.76
CA SER A 151 -6.53 1.00 14.75
C SER A 151 -7.09 0.86 13.32
N ARG A 152 -8.38 0.58 13.22
CA ARG A 152 -9.11 0.55 11.93
C ARG A 152 -9.04 1.90 11.23
N GLU A 153 -9.19 2.99 11.97
CA GLU A 153 -9.19 4.35 11.46
C GLU A 153 -7.81 4.78 10.93
N GLU A 154 -6.73 4.36 11.61
CA GLU A 154 -5.35 4.55 11.13
C GLU A 154 -5.08 3.72 9.86
N LEU A 155 -5.55 2.47 9.78
CA LEU A 155 -5.44 1.66 8.57
C LEU A 155 -6.13 2.33 7.38
N ILE A 156 -7.40 2.75 7.54
CA ILE A 156 -8.15 3.47 6.50
C ILE A 156 -7.39 4.71 6.05
N THR A 157 -6.91 5.52 7.01
CA THR A 157 -6.15 6.75 6.73
C THR A 157 -4.87 6.44 5.96
N LEU A 158 -4.08 5.47 6.39
CA LEU A 158 -2.83 5.10 5.74
C LEU A 158 -3.05 4.51 4.35
N VAL A 159 -4.01 3.59 4.16
CA VAL A 159 -4.34 3.05 2.83
C VAL A 159 -4.69 4.20 1.88
N LEU A 160 -5.56 5.12 2.31
CA LEU A 160 -5.95 6.30 1.51
C LEU A 160 -4.76 7.20 1.18
N THR A 161 -3.91 7.51 2.16
CA THR A 161 -2.69 8.31 1.97
C THR A 161 -1.73 7.65 0.98
N HIS A 162 -1.69 6.32 0.91
CA HIS A 162 -0.82 5.57 0.00
C HIS A 162 -1.45 5.23 -1.37
N ARG A 163 -2.69 5.64 -1.63
CA ARG A 163 -3.29 5.62 -2.99
C ARG A 163 -2.71 6.70 -3.94
N VAL A 164 -1.78 7.54 -3.46
CA VAL A 164 -1.11 8.74 -4.05
C VAL A 164 -1.46 9.09 -5.58
#